data_AF-A0A7Y4SUW3-F1
#
_entry.id   AF-A0A7Y4SUW3-F1
#
_cell.length_a   1.000
_cell.length_b   1.000
_cell.length_c   1.000
_cell.angle_alpha   90.00
_cell.angle_beta   90.00
_cell.angle_gamma   90.00
#
_symmetry.space_group_name_H-M   'P 1'
#
loop_
_entity.id
_entity.type
_entity.pdbx_description
1 polymer ?
#
loop_
_entity_poly.entity_id
_entity_poly.type
_entity_poly.pdbx_seq_one_letter_code
_entity_poly.pdbx_strand_id
1 'polypeptide(L)'
;MFAFHSPAARLFGTVLIAAAGLACSSAPMRDIASDAATDAGARFGHKSTPFAGAKANQGFVTHVLEDGKSVLVLSDDFVVPETPAPHWQLVDSRGNAYLLNRLKIKGDRFNKTVVIPPFVHDVARVQIWCAFAETVLGEASFEKAVR
;
A
#
# COMPACT_ATOMS: atom_id res chain seq x y z
N MET A 1 9.07 37.17 28.77
CA MET A 1 10.39 37.77 29.06
C MET A 1 11.43 36.69 28.77
N PHE A 2 12.20 36.86 27.70
CA PHE A 2 13.50 36.27 27.30
C PHE A 2 13.84 34.81 27.65
N ALA A 3 14.60 34.03 26.90
CA ALA A 3 15.12 34.01 25.54
C ALA A 3 15.92 32.70 25.50
N PHE A 4 15.68 31.77 24.57
CA PHE A 4 16.55 30.60 24.42
C PHE A 4 17.55 30.83 23.29
N HIS A 5 18.67 31.39 23.73
CA HIS A 5 20.06 31.21 23.33
C HIS A 5 20.34 30.21 22.18
N SER A 6 20.84 30.74 21.06
CA SER A 6 21.70 30.02 20.12
C SER A 6 23.11 29.84 20.69
N PRO A 7 23.81 28.76 20.29
CA PRO A 7 25.23 28.87 19.92
C PRO A 7 25.46 28.18 18.56
N ALA A 8 25.89 28.92 17.53
CA ALA A 8 27.28 29.29 17.25
C ALA A 8 28.03 28.20 16.44
N ALA A 9 28.13 28.46 15.14
CA ALA A 9 29.02 27.81 14.19
C ALA A 9 30.50 28.09 14.53
N ARG A 10 31.36 27.07 14.37
CA ARG A 10 32.82 27.18 14.25
C ARG A 10 33.27 26.18 13.19
N LEU A 11 33.72 26.66 12.01
CA LEU A 11 35.06 27.10 11.62
C LEU A 11 35.94 25.96 11.08
N PHE A 12 36.19 26.05 9.76
CA PHE A 12 37.42 25.81 9.01
C PHE A 12 38.31 24.60 9.32
N GLY A 13 38.49 23.77 8.29
CA GLY A 13 39.62 22.87 8.13
C GLY A 13 39.81 22.54 6.65
N THR A 14 40.49 23.41 5.91
CA THR A 14 40.97 23.15 4.54
C THR A 14 42.28 22.38 4.63
N VAL A 15 42.38 21.19 4.02
CA VAL A 15 43.65 20.63 3.55
C VAL A 15 43.44 19.97 2.19
N LEU A 16 44.24 20.43 1.22
CA LEU A 16 44.36 19.96 -0.15
C LEU A 16 44.71 18.47 -0.23
N ILE A 17 44.11 17.75 -1.19
CA ILE A 17 44.73 16.58 -1.81
C ILE A 17 44.70 16.76 -3.33
N ALA A 18 45.86 16.54 -3.93
CA ALA A 18 46.25 16.84 -5.30
C ALA A 18 45.48 16.03 -6.36
N ALA A 19 45.22 16.68 -7.49
CA ALA A 19 44.77 16.06 -8.72
C ALA A 19 45.98 15.59 -9.56
N ALA A 20 45.98 14.32 -9.96
CA ALA A 20 46.73 13.83 -11.11
C ALA A 20 45.88 12.72 -11.77
N GLY A 21 45.51 12.96 -13.02
CA GLY A 21 44.44 12.24 -13.71
C GLY A 21 44.82 10.87 -14.27
N LEU A 22 43.78 10.10 -14.59
CA LEU A 22 43.72 9.26 -15.78
C LEU A 22 42.25 9.07 -16.15
N ALA A 23 41.91 9.39 -17.39
CA ALA A 23 40.57 9.23 -17.94
C ALA A 23 40.23 7.75 -18.15
N CYS A 24 39.00 7.35 -17.80
CA CYS A 24 38.28 6.27 -18.47
C CYS A 24 36.77 6.51 -18.34
N SER A 25 36.08 6.47 -19.49
CA SER A 25 34.64 6.67 -19.67
C SER A 25 33.75 5.85 -18.74
N SER A 26 32.67 6.47 -18.21
CA SER A 26 31.26 6.09 -18.49
C SER A 26 30.25 6.70 -17.51
N ALA A 27 29.24 7.39 -18.06
CA ALA A 27 27.89 7.69 -17.53
C ALA A 27 27.71 8.62 -16.30
N PRO A 28 26.72 9.54 -16.32
CA PRO A 28 26.35 10.33 -15.15
C PRO A 28 25.55 9.48 -14.16
N MET A 29 26.16 9.10 -13.04
CA MET A 29 25.46 8.59 -11.86
C MET A 29 24.63 9.74 -11.30
N ARG A 30 23.31 9.71 -11.56
CA ARG A 30 22.34 10.53 -10.85
C ARG A 30 22.27 10.00 -9.42
N ASP A 31 22.65 10.83 -8.46
CA ASP A 31 22.38 10.61 -7.05
C ASP A 31 20.86 10.49 -6.84
N ILE A 32 20.36 9.26 -6.73
CA ILE A 32 19.07 9.01 -6.11
C ILE A 32 19.35 9.01 -4.61
N ALA A 33 19.09 10.15 -3.98
CA ALA A 33 18.86 10.20 -2.54
C ALA A 33 17.71 9.24 -2.23
N SER A 34 18.02 8.05 -1.73
CA SER A 34 17.05 7.23 -1.01
C SER A 34 16.77 7.93 0.31
N ASP A 35 15.75 8.77 0.33
CA ASP A 35 15.02 9.05 1.56
C ASP A 35 14.44 7.72 2.03
N ALA A 36 15.19 7.06 2.91
CA ALA A 36 14.72 5.93 3.68
C ALA A 36 13.59 6.44 4.58
N ALA A 37 12.38 6.43 4.03
CA ALA A 37 11.16 6.50 4.82
C ALA A 37 11.21 5.31 5.78
N THR A 38 11.40 5.62 7.05
CA THR A 38 11.25 4.70 8.18
C THR A 38 9.85 4.08 8.11
N ASP A 39 9.77 2.87 7.57
CA ASP A 39 8.58 2.02 7.62
C ASP A 39 8.39 1.56 9.06
N ALA A 40 7.66 2.37 9.83
CA ALA A 40 7.23 2.02 11.17
C ALA A 40 6.15 0.94 11.07
N GLY A 41 6.59 -0.32 11.00
CA GLY A 41 5.76 -1.48 11.25
C GLY A 41 5.54 -2.37 10.03
N ALA A 42 6.61 -2.94 9.47
CA ALA A 42 6.52 -4.18 8.72
C ALA A 42 6.03 -5.33 9.65
N ARG A 43 4.72 -5.35 9.92
CA ARG A 43 4.03 -6.62 10.16
C ARG A 43 4.20 -7.38 8.85
N PHE A 44 4.73 -8.59 8.91
CA PHE A 44 5.05 -9.45 7.75
C PHE A 44 3.79 -9.80 6.96
N GLY A 45 3.26 -8.82 6.24
CA GLY A 45 2.03 -8.89 5.50
C GLY A 45 2.31 -8.76 4.02
N HIS A 46 1.67 -9.61 3.22
CA HIS A 46 1.74 -9.49 1.78
C HIS A 46 0.94 -8.27 1.35
N LYS A 47 1.58 -7.36 0.61
CA LYS A 47 0.95 -6.15 0.08
C LYS A 47 0.52 -6.38 -1.35
N SER A 48 -0.66 -5.89 -1.73
CA SER A 48 -1.13 -5.91 -3.11
C SER A 48 -0.54 -4.76 -3.93
N THR A 49 -0.73 -4.81 -5.24
CA THR A 49 -0.65 -3.63 -6.10
C THR A 49 -1.69 -2.58 -5.65
N PRO A 50 -1.51 -1.31 -6.05
CA PRO A 50 -2.59 -0.32 -5.92
C PRO A 50 -3.84 -0.77 -6.67
N PHE A 51 -5.00 -0.28 -6.23
CA PHE A 51 -6.25 -0.49 -6.96
C PHE A 51 -6.18 0.19 -8.34
N ALA A 52 -6.64 -0.53 -9.36
CA ALA A 52 -6.84 -0.01 -10.70
C ALA A 52 -8.30 -0.24 -11.14
N GLY A 53 -8.97 0.83 -11.56
CA GLY A 53 -10.38 0.78 -11.95
C GLY A 53 -10.96 2.14 -12.29
N ALA A 54 -12.20 2.17 -12.80
CA ALA A 54 -12.85 3.42 -13.17
C ALA A 54 -13.36 4.23 -11.96
N LYS A 55 -13.55 3.57 -10.81
CA LYS A 55 -14.17 4.17 -9.62
C LYS A 55 -13.39 3.91 -8.33
N ALA A 56 -12.62 2.82 -8.25
CA ALA A 56 -11.61 2.57 -7.22
C ALA A 56 -10.24 2.45 -7.90
N ASN A 57 -9.37 3.43 -7.70
CA ASN A 57 -8.09 3.57 -8.40
C ASN A 57 -6.95 4.08 -7.50
N GLN A 58 -7.14 4.02 -6.18
CA GLN A 58 -6.20 4.48 -5.18
C GLN A 58 -6.22 3.53 -3.97
N GLY A 59 -5.14 3.52 -3.20
CA GLY A 59 -4.95 2.63 -2.08
C GLY A 59 -4.57 1.22 -2.49
N PHE A 60 -4.37 0.35 -1.50
CA PHE A 60 -3.96 -1.04 -1.67
C PHE A 60 -4.55 -1.90 -0.53
N VAL A 61 -4.32 -3.20 -0.60
CA VAL A 61 -4.69 -4.16 0.43
C VAL A 61 -3.42 -4.77 1.04
N THR A 62 -3.38 -4.84 2.36
CA THR A 62 -2.38 -5.62 3.09
C THR A 62 -3.05 -6.85 3.67
N HIS A 63 -2.46 -8.01 3.45
CA HIS A 63 -2.80 -9.25 4.15
C HIS A 63 -2.00 -9.35 5.44
N VAL A 64 -2.64 -9.63 6.56
CA VAL A 64 -2.02 -9.84 7.87
C VAL A 64 -2.60 -11.08 8.54
N LEU A 65 -1.79 -11.73 9.37
CA LEU A 65 -2.26 -12.79 10.26
C LEU A 65 -2.59 -12.20 11.64
N GLU A 66 -3.85 -12.26 12.03
CA GLU A 66 -4.35 -11.83 13.33
C GLU A 66 -5.10 -12.98 14.00
N ASP A 67 -4.69 -13.36 15.21
CA ASP A 67 -5.28 -14.48 15.97
C ASP A 67 -5.39 -15.80 15.18
N GLY A 68 -4.39 -16.07 14.33
CA GLY A 68 -4.36 -17.24 13.45
C GLY A 68 -5.36 -17.20 12.28
N LYS A 69 -6.00 -16.04 12.05
CA LYS A 69 -6.88 -15.79 10.92
C LYS A 69 -6.22 -14.84 9.94
N SER A 70 -6.50 -15.06 8.67
CA SER A 70 -6.03 -14.16 7.63
C SER A 70 -7.00 -13.03 7.41
N VAL A 71 -6.45 -11.83 7.47
CA VAL A 71 -7.20 -10.59 7.46
C VAL A 71 -6.65 -9.70 6.37
N LEU A 72 -7.54 -9.14 5.57
CA LEU A 72 -7.24 -8.16 4.55
C LEU A 72 -7.62 -6.78 5.07
N VAL A 73 -6.71 -5.83 4.95
CA VAL A 73 -6.86 -4.46 5.45
C VAL A 73 -6.67 -3.50 4.28
N LEU A 74 -7.66 -2.64 4.03
CA LEU A 74 -7.53 -1.52 3.11
C LEU A 74 -6.64 -0.44 3.70
N SER A 75 -5.77 0.12 2.87
CA SER A 75 -4.95 1.26 3.22
C SER A 75 -5.80 2.51 3.52
N ASP A 76 -5.23 3.44 4.29
CA ASP A 76 -5.96 4.64 4.72
C ASP A 76 -6.22 5.65 3.60
N ASP A 77 -5.39 5.63 2.56
CA ASP A 77 -5.53 6.43 1.34
C ASP A 77 -6.55 5.87 0.34
N PHE A 78 -7.18 4.73 0.63
CA PHE A 78 -8.24 4.18 -0.22
C PHE A 78 -9.46 5.10 -0.27
N VAL A 79 -9.84 5.53 -1.47
CA VAL A 79 -11.04 6.33 -1.72
C VAL A 79 -12.23 5.41 -1.99
N VAL A 80 -13.22 5.44 -1.10
CA VAL A 80 -14.42 4.63 -1.27
C VAL A 80 -15.27 5.15 -2.43
N PRO A 81 -15.61 4.31 -3.43
CA PRO A 81 -16.45 4.74 -4.53
C PRO A 81 -17.83 5.18 -4.06
N GLU A 82 -18.31 6.33 -4.57
CA GLU A 82 -19.68 6.78 -4.41
C GLU A 82 -20.63 5.92 -5.26
N THR A 83 -20.97 4.75 -4.74
CA THR A 83 -21.87 3.78 -5.38
C THR A 83 -22.86 3.24 -4.35
N PRO A 84 -24.05 2.80 -4.75
CA PRO A 84 -25.11 2.43 -3.81
C PRO A 84 -24.82 1.13 -3.05
N ALA A 85 -24.01 0.22 -3.61
CA ALA A 85 -23.77 -1.10 -3.05
C ALA A 85 -22.33 -1.64 -3.29
N PRO A 86 -21.27 -0.94 -2.84
CA PRO A 86 -19.91 -1.43 -2.94
C PRO A 86 -19.68 -2.57 -1.94
N HIS A 87 -19.09 -3.67 -2.39
CA HIS A 87 -18.78 -4.87 -1.60
C HIS A 87 -17.33 -5.28 -1.81
N TRP A 88 -16.78 -5.97 -0.81
CA TRP A 88 -15.57 -6.76 -0.98
C TRP A 88 -15.87 -7.94 -1.90
N GLN A 89 -14.98 -8.21 -2.84
CA GLN A 89 -14.99 -9.43 -3.62
C GLN A 89 -13.56 -9.99 -3.67
N LEU A 90 -13.39 -11.24 -3.27
CA LEU A 90 -12.10 -11.93 -3.33
C LEU A 90 -12.08 -12.83 -4.55
N VAL A 91 -10.94 -12.88 -5.25
CA VAL A 91 -10.74 -13.77 -6.39
C VAL A 91 -9.58 -14.70 -6.07
N ASP A 92 -9.86 -16.01 -6.07
CA ASP A 92 -8.86 -17.05 -5.82
C ASP A 92 -7.94 -17.24 -7.04
N SER A 93 -6.87 -18.02 -6.88
CA SER A 93 -5.92 -18.30 -7.99
C SER A 93 -6.54 -19.06 -9.16
N ARG A 94 -7.71 -19.66 -8.97
CA ARG A 94 -8.47 -20.40 -9.99
C ARG A 94 -9.51 -19.52 -10.69
N GLY A 95 -9.65 -18.25 -10.28
CA GLY A 95 -10.59 -17.30 -10.85
C GLY A 95 -12.00 -17.35 -10.23
N ASN A 96 -12.19 -18.10 -9.14
CA ASN A 96 -13.47 -18.09 -8.42
C ASN A 96 -13.61 -16.78 -7.65
N ALA A 97 -14.76 -16.12 -7.84
CA ALA A 97 -15.08 -14.86 -7.17
C ALA A 97 -16.02 -15.09 -5.99
N TYR A 98 -15.64 -14.55 -4.83
CA TYR A 98 -16.38 -14.67 -3.57
C TYR A 98 -16.83 -13.28 -3.13
N LEU A 99 -18.14 -13.02 -3.23
CA LEU A 99 -18.73 -11.77 -2.75
C LEU A 99 -18.84 -11.80 -1.23
N LEU A 100 -18.23 -10.83 -0.57
CA LEU A 100 -18.21 -10.70 0.89
C LEU A 100 -18.99 -9.45 1.34
N ASN A 101 -18.73 -9.00 2.57
CA ASN A 101 -19.45 -7.91 3.22
C ASN A 101 -19.41 -6.61 2.41
N ARG A 102 -20.47 -5.82 2.57
CA ARG A 102 -20.56 -4.46 2.03
C ARG A 102 -19.45 -3.58 2.60
N LEU A 103 -18.85 -2.76 1.75
CA LEU A 103 -17.83 -1.78 2.12
C LEU A 103 -18.43 -0.64 2.93
N LYS A 104 -19.62 -0.16 2.55
CA LYS A 104 -20.37 0.86 3.28
C LYS A 104 -21.25 0.21 4.35
N ILE A 105 -21.04 0.56 5.61
CA ILE A 105 -21.89 0.17 6.75
C ILE A 105 -22.92 1.30 6.99
N LYS A 106 -23.91 1.10 7.85
CA LYS A 106 -24.86 2.15 8.27
C LYS A 106 -24.09 3.40 8.77
N GLY A 107 -24.54 4.58 8.31
CA GLY A 107 -23.87 5.86 8.53
C GLY A 107 -22.70 6.08 7.57
N ASP A 108 -21.69 6.83 8.02
CA ASP A 108 -20.48 7.17 7.25
C ASP A 108 -19.28 6.27 7.59
N ARG A 109 -19.55 5.06 8.10
CA ARG A 109 -18.51 4.07 8.46
C ARG A 109 -18.30 3.07 7.35
N PHE A 110 -17.04 2.70 7.14
CA PHE A 110 -16.64 1.75 6.11
C PHE A 110 -15.96 0.52 6.72
N ASN A 111 -16.27 -0.66 6.18
CA ASN A 111 -15.60 -1.88 6.53
C ASN A 111 -14.26 -1.99 5.79
N LYS A 112 -13.21 -1.36 6.33
CA LYS A 112 -11.86 -1.39 5.75
C LYS A 112 -11.14 -2.73 5.99
N THR A 113 -11.75 -3.66 6.70
CA THR A 113 -11.11 -4.93 7.07
C THR A 113 -12.03 -6.09 6.75
N VAL A 114 -11.49 -7.19 6.23
CA VAL A 114 -12.25 -8.42 6.03
C VAL A 114 -11.42 -9.64 6.40
N VAL A 115 -12.01 -10.57 7.14
CA VAL A 115 -11.41 -11.87 7.42
C VAL A 115 -11.63 -12.76 6.21
N ILE A 116 -10.57 -13.40 5.70
CA ILE A 116 -10.68 -14.37 4.61
C ILE A 116 -11.48 -15.58 5.15
N PRO A 117 -12.64 -15.91 4.56
CA PRO A 117 -13.42 -17.05 5.01
C PRO A 117 -12.67 -18.37 4.78
N PRO A 118 -12.86 -19.40 5.63
CA PRO A 118 -12.08 -20.64 5.57
C PRO A 118 -12.30 -21.46 4.29
N PHE A 119 -13.40 -21.22 3.57
CA PHE A 119 -13.70 -21.85 2.28
C PHE A 119 -12.96 -21.18 1.09
N VAL A 120 -12.34 -20.01 1.31
CA VAL A 120 -11.47 -19.35 0.33
C VAL A 120 -10.06 -19.87 0.56
N HIS A 121 -9.55 -20.68 -0.37
CA HIS A 121 -8.30 -21.40 -0.17
C HIS A 121 -7.05 -20.54 -0.34
N ASP A 122 -7.14 -19.53 -1.21
CA ASP A 122 -6.14 -18.50 -1.43
C ASP A 122 -6.82 -17.25 -2.03
N VAL A 123 -6.11 -16.13 -2.02
CA VAL A 123 -6.55 -14.87 -2.63
C VAL A 123 -5.47 -14.38 -3.55
N ALA A 124 -5.72 -14.43 -4.86
CA ALA A 124 -4.82 -13.85 -5.86
C ALA A 124 -5.09 -12.36 -6.02
N ARG A 125 -6.37 -11.96 -5.98
CA ARG A 125 -6.80 -10.58 -6.26
C ARG A 125 -7.98 -10.18 -5.38
N VAL A 126 -8.08 -8.88 -5.14
CA VAL A 126 -9.17 -8.24 -4.40
C VAL A 126 -9.84 -7.24 -5.31
N GLN A 127 -11.16 -7.31 -5.39
CA GLN A 127 -12.00 -6.42 -6.17
C GLN A 127 -12.95 -5.66 -5.26
N ILE A 128 -13.25 -4.44 -5.66
CA ILE A 128 -14.38 -3.67 -5.13
C ILE A 128 -15.52 -3.84 -6.12
N TRP A 129 -16.54 -4.61 -5.73
CA TRP A 129 -17.67 -4.97 -6.58
C TRP A 129 -18.89 -4.10 -6.27
N CYS A 130 -19.55 -3.57 -7.30
CA CYS A 130 -20.86 -2.95 -7.13
C CYS A 130 -21.96 -3.99 -7.34
N ALA A 131 -22.67 -4.38 -6.27
CA ALA A 131 -23.76 -5.34 -6.39
C ALA A 131 -25.02 -4.77 -7.07
N PHE A 132 -25.15 -3.45 -7.16
CA PHE A 132 -26.29 -2.80 -7.84
C PHE A 132 -26.09 -2.73 -9.36
N ALA A 133 -24.88 -2.41 -9.80
CA ALA A 133 -24.55 -2.28 -11.22
C ALA A 133 -23.84 -3.52 -11.79
N GLU A 134 -23.66 -4.55 -10.96
CA GLU A 134 -22.99 -5.82 -11.27
C GLU A 134 -21.66 -5.61 -12.03
N THR A 135 -20.78 -4.78 -11.46
CA THR A 135 -19.52 -4.40 -12.11
C THR A 135 -18.37 -4.20 -11.14
N VAL A 136 -17.15 -4.45 -11.62
CA VAL A 136 -15.90 -4.21 -10.88
C VAL A 136 -15.57 -2.72 -10.92
N LEU A 137 -15.49 -2.10 -9.74
CA LEU A 137 -15.15 -0.69 -9.57
C LEU A 137 -13.64 -0.45 -9.56
N GLY A 138 -12.89 -1.45 -9.09
CA GLY A 138 -11.44 -1.53 -9.16
C GLY A 138 -10.91 -2.84 -8.59
N GLU A 139 -9.69 -3.17 -8.98
CA GLU A 139 -9.00 -4.42 -8.65
C GLU A 139 -7.56 -4.15 -8.16
N ALA A 140 -7.13 -4.92 -7.17
CA ALA A 140 -5.76 -4.97 -6.68
C ALA A 140 -5.29 -6.43 -6.66
N SER A 141 -4.04 -6.69 -7.04
CA SER A 141 -3.48 -8.05 -7.16
C SER A 141 -2.33 -8.26 -6.19
N PHE A 142 -2.18 -9.46 -5.66
CA PHE A 142 -0.97 -9.85 -4.94
C PHE A 142 0.05 -10.46 -5.90
N GLU A 143 1.34 -10.26 -5.65
CA GLU A 143 2.40 -10.90 -6.44
C GLU A 143 2.34 -12.43 -6.36
N LYS A 144 1.91 -12.94 -5.19
CA LYS A 144 1.62 -14.35 -4.93
C LYS A 144 0.31 -14.44 -4.17
N ALA A 145 -0.47 -15.49 -4.44
CA ALA A 145 -1.74 -15.68 -3.74
C ALA A 145 -1.50 -15.84 -2.23
N VAL A 146 -2.34 -15.19 -1.43
CA VAL A 146 -2.19 -15.08 0.03
C VAL A 146 -3.23 -15.92 0.77
N ARG A 147 -2.90 -16.37 1.98
CA ARG A 147 -3.78 -17.16 2.85
C ARG A 147 -3.38 -17.06 4.30
#